data_AF-A0A842KI41-F1
#
_entry.id   AF-A0A842KI41-F1
#
_cell.length_a   1.000
_cell.length_b   1.000
_cell.length_c   1.000
_cell.angle_alpha   90.00
_cell.angle_beta   90.00
_cell.angle_gamma   90.00
#
_symmetry.space_group_name_H-M   'P 1'
#
loop_
_entity.id
_entity.type
_entity.pdbx_description
1 polymer ?
#
loop_
_entity_poly.entity_id
_entity_poly.type
_entity_poly.pdbx_seq_one_letter_code
_entity_poly.pdbx_strand_id
1 'polypeptide(L)'
;MNSSAFAHNIRNFPSFLMEIRYIILFYILGDFITTMHALQYGFEENKFLAAFMDAYGIWSLLFLKLLFILIVYYNYVSIKNANSKNMNLLWTLSKKGIAFTGLFLMINNIMVIWYDYSLLQLMGLV
;
A
#
# COMPACT_ATOMS: atom_id res chain seq x y z
N MET A 1 18.38 -11.94 21.14
CA MET A 1 17.33 -12.45 20.22
C MET A 1 17.54 -13.94 20.03
N ASN A 2 16.52 -14.77 20.26
CA ASN A 2 16.65 -16.22 20.22
C ASN A 2 16.64 -16.73 18.76
N SER A 3 17.70 -17.41 18.33
CA SER A 3 17.94 -17.82 16.93
C SER A 3 16.82 -18.69 16.34
N SER A 4 16.10 -19.41 17.20
CA SER A 4 14.95 -20.26 16.85
C SER A 4 13.70 -19.46 16.47
N ALA A 5 13.44 -18.32 17.12
CA ALA A 5 12.30 -17.46 16.82
C ALA A 5 12.46 -16.71 15.48
N PHE A 6 13.70 -16.33 15.15
CA PHE A 6 14.03 -15.72 13.87
C PHE A 6 13.87 -16.70 12.69
N ALA A 7 14.36 -17.93 12.84
CA ALA A 7 14.21 -18.97 11.83
C ALA A 7 12.74 -19.34 11.56
N HIS A 8 11.90 -19.38 12.61
CA HIS A 8 10.46 -19.60 12.46
C HIS A 8 9.76 -18.46 11.70
N ASN A 9 10.14 -17.20 11.97
CA ASN A 9 9.57 -16.04 11.28
C ASN A 9 9.93 -15.97 9.79
N ILE A 10 11.15 -16.39 9.41
CA ILE A 10 11.55 -16.48 7.99
C ILE A 10 10.72 -17.53 7.26
N ARG A 11 10.45 -18.67 7.90
CA ARG A 11 9.65 -19.75 7.30
C ARG A 11 8.22 -19.33 6.98
N ASN A 12 7.69 -18.35 7.71
CA ASN A 12 6.34 -17.79 7.50
C ASN A 12 6.30 -16.60 6.54
N PHE A 13 7.45 -16.13 6.05
CA PHE A 13 7.51 -15.00 5.12
C PHE A 13 6.82 -15.25 3.77
N PRO A 14 6.94 -16.44 3.14
CA PRO A 14 6.17 -16.75 1.92
C PRO A 14 4.66 -16.73 2.17
N SER A 15 4.21 -17.24 3.32
CA SER A 15 2.79 -17.19 3.72
C SER A 15 2.31 -15.76 3.92
N PHE A 16 3.13 -14.90 4.52
CA PHE A 16 2.86 -13.48 4.63
C PHE A 16 2.68 -12.83 3.25
N LEU A 17 3.61 -13.03 2.32
CA LEU A 17 3.52 -12.48 0.96
C LEU A 17 2.24 -12.93 0.24
N MET A 18 1.86 -14.21 0.38
CA MET A 18 0.61 -14.74 -0.17
C MET A 18 -0.64 -14.10 0.45
N GLU A 19 -0.60 -13.76 1.74
CA GLU A 19 -1.71 -13.09 2.43
C GLU A 19 -1.86 -11.62 2.01
N ILE A 20 -0.76 -10.94 1.71
CA ILE A 20 -0.75 -9.51 1.32
C ILE A 20 -0.68 -9.28 -0.20
N ARG A 21 -0.79 -10.33 -1.03
CA ARG A 21 -0.63 -10.24 -2.49
C ARG A 21 -1.48 -9.14 -3.16
N TYR A 22 -2.69 -8.88 -2.67
CA TYR A 22 -3.55 -7.82 -3.20
C TYR A 22 -3.12 -6.42 -2.75
N ILE A 23 -2.48 -6.30 -1.58
CA ILE A 23 -1.82 -5.05 -1.17
C ILE A 23 -0.64 -4.80 -2.11
N ILE A 24 0.20 -5.80 -2.36
CA ILE A 24 1.32 -5.68 -3.29
C ILE A 24 0.81 -5.29 -4.69
N LEU A 25 -0.22 -5.98 -5.18
CA LEU A 25 -0.76 -5.73 -6.51
C LEU A 25 -1.38 -4.33 -6.64
N PHE A 26 -2.32 -3.97 -5.77
CA PHE A 26 -3.10 -2.74 -5.95
C PHE A 26 -2.45 -1.52 -5.29
N TYR A 27 -2.01 -1.65 -4.04
CA TYR A 27 -1.46 -0.52 -3.29
C TYR A 27 -0.01 -0.22 -3.65
N ILE A 28 0.77 -1.22 -4.07
CA ILE A 28 2.19 -1.02 -4.38
C ILE A 28 2.38 -0.85 -5.87
N LEU A 29 2.17 -1.91 -6.66
CA LEU A 29 2.46 -1.88 -8.09
C LEU A 29 1.44 -1.04 -8.85
N GLY A 30 0.15 -1.34 -8.70
CA GLY A 30 -0.93 -0.67 -9.41
C GLY A 30 -0.95 0.82 -9.15
N ASP A 31 -1.04 1.21 -7.88
CA ASP A 31 -1.02 2.62 -7.48
C ASP A 31 0.27 3.33 -7.91
N PHE A 32 1.45 2.74 -7.73
CA PHE A 32 2.71 3.36 -8.15
C PHE A 32 2.79 3.57 -9.67
N ILE A 33 2.49 2.53 -10.46
CA ILE A 33 2.54 2.60 -11.93
C ILE A 33 1.53 3.63 -12.43
N THR A 34 0.32 3.63 -11.87
CA THR A 34 -0.72 4.59 -12.27
C THR A 34 -0.38 6.01 -11.85
N THR A 35 0.21 6.21 -10.66
CA THR A 35 0.73 7.54 -10.23
C THR A 35 1.84 8.02 -11.19
N MET A 36 2.80 7.15 -11.51
CA MET A 36 3.89 7.47 -12.44
C MET A 36 3.37 7.96 -13.80
N HIS A 37 2.33 7.31 -14.33
CA HIS A 37 1.72 7.71 -15.59
C HIS A 37 0.86 8.97 -15.43
N ALA A 38 0.04 9.05 -14.37
CA ALA A 38 -0.84 10.19 -14.12
C ALA A 38 -0.07 11.51 -13.98
N LEU A 39 1.14 11.48 -13.42
CA LEU A 39 2.02 12.65 -13.32
C LEU A 39 2.45 13.25 -14.66
N GLN A 40 2.33 12.50 -15.76
CA GLN A 40 2.55 13.05 -17.11
C GLN A 40 1.35 13.86 -17.61
N TYR A 41 0.17 13.67 -17.01
CA TYR A 41 -1.11 14.27 -17.42
C TYR A 41 -1.66 15.28 -16.39
N GLY A 42 -1.16 15.28 -15.14
CA GLY A 42 -1.64 16.17 -14.08
C GLY A 42 -0.67 16.31 -12.90
N PHE A 43 -1.07 17.10 -11.89
CA PHE A 43 -0.30 17.32 -10.66
C PHE A 43 -0.79 16.42 -9.52
N GLU A 44 0.14 15.91 -8.71
CA GLU A 44 -0.18 15.20 -7.46
C GLU A 44 -0.86 16.15 -6.47
N GLU A 45 -2.15 15.94 -6.18
CA GLU A 45 -2.89 16.81 -5.26
C GLU A 45 -2.38 16.72 -3.81
N ASN A 46 -1.77 15.58 -3.44
CA ASN A 46 -1.21 15.40 -2.11
C ASN A 46 0.11 16.18 -1.98
N LYS A 47 0.03 17.39 -1.42
CA LYS A 47 1.17 18.30 -1.20
C LYS A 47 2.36 17.65 -0.49
N PHE A 48 2.13 16.68 0.42
CA PHE A 48 3.21 15.98 1.09
C PHE A 48 3.94 15.03 0.13
N LEU A 49 3.18 14.21 -0.63
CA LEU A 49 3.79 13.33 -1.64
C LEU A 49 4.48 14.15 -2.74
N ALA A 50 3.83 15.22 -3.21
CA ALA A 50 4.39 16.11 -4.23
C ALA A 50 5.74 16.71 -3.80
N ALA A 51 5.82 17.26 -2.57
CA ALA A 51 7.07 17.80 -2.05
C ALA A 51 8.15 16.73 -1.86
N PHE A 52 7.77 15.52 -1.46
CA PHE A 52 8.72 14.42 -1.29
C PHE A 52 9.26 13.92 -2.63
N MET A 53 8.41 13.84 -3.65
CA MET A 53 8.80 13.50 -5.02
C MET A 53 9.67 14.58 -5.66
N ASP A 54 9.38 15.86 -5.42
CA ASP A 54 10.19 16.96 -5.94
C ASP A 54 11.62 16.91 -5.35
N ALA A 55 11.74 16.55 -4.07
CA ALA A 55 13.03 16.43 -3.39
C ALA A 55 13.83 15.15 -3.74
N TYR A 56 13.16 14.00 -3.91
CA TYR A 56 13.81 12.68 -4.01
C TYR A 56 13.47 11.87 -5.27
N GLY A 57 12.67 12.44 -6.18
CA GLY A 57 12.19 11.79 -7.39
C GLY A 57 11.05 10.80 -7.15
N ILE A 58 10.49 10.28 -8.24
CA ILE A 58 9.31 9.38 -8.20
C ILE A 58 9.58 8.04 -7.50
N TRP A 59 10.82 7.52 -7.58
CA TRP A 59 11.22 6.27 -6.93
C TRP A 59 11.14 6.32 -5.40
N SER A 60 11.14 7.53 -4.82
CA SER A 60 10.93 7.74 -3.38
C SER A 60 9.55 7.25 -2.90
N LEU A 61 8.52 7.28 -3.76
CA LEU A 61 7.20 6.74 -3.45
C LEU A 61 7.23 5.21 -3.30
N LEU A 62 7.97 4.54 -4.18
CA LEU A 62 8.14 3.09 -4.10
C LEU A 62 8.88 2.73 -2.80
N PHE A 63 9.90 3.50 -2.42
CA PHE A 63 10.58 3.31 -1.14
C PHE A 63 9.66 3.47 0.08
N LEU A 64 8.82 4.51 0.11
CA LEU A 64 7.81 4.70 1.17
C LEU A 64 6.84 3.51 1.25
N LYS A 65 6.39 2.98 0.10
CA LYS A 65 5.52 1.81 0.03
C LYS A 65 6.22 0.53 0.53
N LEU A 66 7.51 0.37 0.24
CA LEU A 66 8.30 -0.75 0.77
C LEU A 66 8.47 -0.64 2.29
N LEU A 67 8.71 0.56 2.83
CA LEU A 67 8.76 0.80 4.27
C LEU A 67 7.40 0.46 4.91
N PHE A 68 6.30 0.84 4.25
CA PHE A 68 4.96 0.45 4.69
C PHE A 68 4.77 -1.08 4.74
N ILE A 69 5.30 -1.87 3.79
CA ILE A 69 5.28 -3.35 3.90
C ILE A 69 6.00 -3.83 5.15
N LEU A 70 7.13 -3.23 5.51
CA LEU A 70 7.86 -3.63 6.72
C LEU A 70 7.00 -3.43 7.98
N ILE A 71 6.25 -2.31 8.04
CA ILE A 71 5.29 -2.05 9.12
C ILE A 71 4.17 -3.10 9.11
N VAL A 72 3.63 -3.44 7.94
CA VAL A 72 2.59 -4.47 7.78
C VAL A 72 3.11 -5.85 8.21
N TYR A 73 4.36 -6.19 7.90
CA TYR A 73 5.01 -7.43 8.33
C TYR A 73 5.20 -7.47 9.84
N TYR A 74 5.64 -6.37 10.45
CA TYR A 74 5.76 -6.27 11.91
C TYR A 74 4.40 -6.50 12.60
N ASN A 75 3.33 -5.87 12.08
CA ASN A 75 1.98 -6.08 12.58
C ASN A 75 1.50 -7.53 12.40
N TYR A 76 1.80 -8.15 11.26
CA TYR A 76 1.50 -9.56 11.00
C TYR A 76 2.13 -10.48 12.05
N VAL A 77 3.43 -10.32 12.31
CA VAL A 77 4.15 -11.12 13.30
C VAL A 77 3.58 -10.91 14.70
N SER A 78 3.32 -9.66 15.10
CA SER A 78 2.72 -9.32 16.39
C SER A 78 1.36 -10.01 16.59
N ILE A 79 0.49 -9.96 15.58
CA ILE A 79 -0.85 -10.55 15.63
C ILE A 79 -0.79 -12.08 15.70
N LYS A 80 0.07 -12.72 14.91
CA LYS A 80 0.24 -14.18 14.93
C LYS A 80 0.77 -14.67 16.27
N ASN A 81 1.65 -13.90 16.92
CA ASN A 81 2.18 -14.24 18.24
C ASN A 81 1.12 -14.09 19.35
N ALA A 82 0.20 -13.12 19.24
CA ALA A 82 -0.86 -12.91 20.22
C ALA A 82 -1.93 -14.03 20.24
N ASN A 83 -2.03 -14.82 19.16
CA ASN A 83 -2.96 -15.94 18.97
C ASN A 83 -4.42 -15.67 19.41
N SER A 84 -4.87 -14.41 19.32
CA SER A 84 -6.19 -13.96 19.75
C SER A 84 -7.15 -13.89 18.57
N LYS A 85 -8.36 -14.42 18.73
CA LYS A 85 -9.42 -14.41 17.70
C LYS A 85 -9.75 -12.99 17.22
N ASN A 86 -9.78 -12.02 18.15
CA ASN A 86 -10.03 -10.61 17.83
C ASN A 86 -8.89 -10.01 16.99
N MET A 87 -7.65 -10.35 17.30
CA MET A 87 -6.48 -9.86 16.55
C MET A 87 -6.44 -10.44 15.14
N ASN A 88 -6.84 -11.70 14.95
CA ASN A 88 -6.98 -12.30 13.62
C ASN A 88 -8.09 -11.64 12.77
N LEU A 89 -9.20 -11.22 13.41
CA LEU A 89 -10.24 -10.42 12.75
C LEU A 89 -9.68 -9.06 12.32
N LEU A 90 -9.00 -8.36 13.23
CA LEU A 90 -8.37 -7.06 12.93
C LEU A 90 -7.40 -7.16 11.76
N TRP A 91 -6.52 -8.17 11.75
CA TRP A 91 -5.63 -8.43 10.61
C TRP A 91 -6.40 -8.58 9.30
N THR A 92 -7.51 -9.33 9.32
CA THR A 92 -8.32 -9.57 8.12
C THR A 92 -9.01 -8.32 7.62
N LEU A 93 -9.48 -7.46 8.53
CA LEU A 93 -10.08 -6.18 8.17
C LEU A 93 -9.02 -5.20 7.66
N SER A 94 -7.89 -5.07 8.36
CA SER A 94 -6.79 -4.20 7.97
C SER A 94 -6.25 -4.55 6.59
N LYS A 95 -5.99 -5.83 6.29
CA LYS A 95 -5.46 -6.23 4.98
C LYS A 95 -6.43 -5.94 3.84
N LYS A 96 -7.74 -6.17 4.07
CA LYS A 96 -8.79 -5.84 3.09
C LYS A 96 -8.93 -4.34 2.91
N GLY A 97 -8.89 -3.57 3.99
CA GLY A 97 -8.95 -2.11 3.97
C GLY A 97 -7.79 -1.52 3.17
N ILE A 98 -6.55 -1.95 3.45
CA ILE A 98 -5.36 -1.49 2.70
C ILE A 98 -5.47 -1.87 1.22
N ALA A 99 -5.87 -3.11 0.90
CA ALA A 99 -6.04 -3.53 -0.49
C ALA A 99 -7.13 -2.72 -1.20
N PHE A 100 -8.24 -2.42 -0.51
CA PHE A 100 -9.31 -1.58 -1.04
C PHE A 100 -8.84 -0.13 -1.26
N THR A 101 -8.12 0.46 -0.31
CA THR A 101 -7.51 1.79 -0.49
C THR A 101 -6.57 1.81 -1.69
N GLY A 102 -5.72 0.80 -1.85
CA GLY A 102 -4.84 0.70 -3.02
C GLY A 102 -5.62 0.60 -4.33
N LEU A 103 -6.68 -0.19 -4.36
CA LEU A 103 -7.55 -0.31 -5.53
C LEU A 103 -8.27 1.01 -5.84
N PHE A 104 -8.76 1.71 -4.82
CA PHE A 104 -9.41 3.01 -4.95
C PHE A 104 -8.45 4.06 -5.53
N LEU A 105 -7.23 4.16 -5.00
CA LEU A 105 -6.21 5.08 -5.51
C LEU A 105 -5.82 4.74 -6.95
N MET A 106 -5.62 3.46 -7.26
CA MET A 106 -5.33 3.00 -8.62
C MET A 106 -6.44 3.40 -9.61
N ILE A 107 -7.71 3.21 -9.26
CA ILE A 107 -8.84 3.63 -10.10
C ILE A 107 -8.87 5.16 -10.27
N ASN A 108 -8.62 5.90 -9.19
CA ASN A 108 -8.56 7.36 -9.24
C ASN A 108 -7.49 7.82 -10.25
N ASN A 109 -6.26 7.29 -10.14
CA ASN A 109 -5.18 7.63 -11.04
C ASN A 109 -5.46 7.21 -12.49
N ILE A 110 -6.10 6.06 -12.73
CA ILE A 110 -6.54 5.65 -14.07
C ILE A 110 -7.54 6.65 -14.66
N MET A 111 -8.48 7.15 -13.87
CA MET A 111 -9.44 8.14 -14.38
C MET A 111 -8.79 9.46 -14.73
N VAL A 112 -7.81 9.91 -13.94
CA VAL A 112 -7.02 11.09 -14.28
C VAL A 112 -6.30 10.89 -15.63
N ILE A 113 -5.71 9.71 -15.87
CA ILE A 113 -5.02 9.42 -17.14
C ILE A 113 -5.98 9.40 -18.34
N TRP A 114 -7.20 8.85 -18.18
CA TRP A 114 -8.11 8.59 -19.30
C TRP A 114 -9.09 9.72 -19.57
N TYR A 115 -9.44 10.50 -18.55
CA TYR A 115 -10.54 11.44 -18.59
C TYR A 115 -10.19 12.84 -18.07
N ASP A 116 -8.94 13.08 -17.66
CA ASP A 116 -8.45 14.35 -17.08
C ASP A 116 -9.22 14.83 -15.83
N TYR A 117 -10.03 13.96 -15.18
CA TYR A 117 -10.71 14.25 -13.91
C TYR A 117 -10.48 13.15 -12.87
N SER A 118 -10.48 13.54 -11.60
CA SER A 118 -10.30 12.61 -10.47
C SER A 118 -11.63 11.99 -10.02
N LEU A 119 -11.57 10.85 -9.33
CA LEU A 119 -12.73 10.20 -8.71
C LEU A 119 -13.42 11.14 -7.70
N LEU A 120 -12.64 11.98 -7.02
CA LEU A 120 -13.14 12.96 -6.07
C LEU A 120 -13.94 14.07 -6.76
N GLN A 121 -13.49 14.53 -7.94
CA GLN A 121 -14.27 15.46 -8.77
C GLN A 121 -15.57 14.82 -9.28
N LEU A 122 -15.53 13.56 -9.71
CA LEU A 122 -16.74 12.83 -10.13
C LEU A 122 -17.76 12.71 -8.97
N MET A 123 -17.29 12.56 -7.73
CA MET A 123 -18.14 12.52 -6.54
C MET A 123 -18.55 13.91 -6.03
N GLY A 124 -18.12 14.99 -6.69
CA GLY A 124 -18.43 16.37 -6.30
C GLY A 124 -17.80 16.81 -4.97
N LEU A 125 -16.69 16.18 -4.58
CA LEU A 125 -15.98 16.47 -3.32
C LEU A 125 -14.90 17.56 -3.48
N VAL A 126 -14.51 17.86 -4.72
CA VAL A 126 -13.56 18.91 -5.13
C VAL A 126 -14.05 19.55 -6.43
#